data_AF-D5UHU0-F1
#
_entry.id   AF-D5UHU0-F1
#
_cell.length_a   1.000
_cell.length_b   1.000
_cell.length_c   1.000
_cell.angle_alpha   90.00
_cell.angle_beta   90.00
_cell.angle_gamma   90.00
#
_symmetry.space_group_name_H-M   'P 1'
#
loop_
_entity.id
_entity.type
_entity.pdbx_description
1 polymer ?
#
loop_
_entity_poly.entity_id
_entity_poly.type
_entity_poly.pdbx_seq_one_letter_code
_entity_poly.pdbx_strand_id
1 'polypeptide(L)'
;MIQQPAESDAVGYVSGVRLASSSEYRYIGLTEMTVRRRLMRHKGEARAGRKTPFYDWLRREIDADVVIDVLEEIRTSRDDLGDAEVRWIAERRAAGDRLLNLTDGGLGPQGVVWTAEQREAARLRSTGRRGVSRFGEENPFFGREHSPEQRARWSEQRRGQNAGSANPNFGRFGEDHPAYGRFMTDDQRRQLSQARMGELNPNFGKSASAETRAKMSAARKGRPMPSSKRSAHTRYHTNQGRTSPTCMYCQQDAMAVAEREERP
;
A
#
# COMPACT_ATOMS: atom_id res chain seq x y z
N MET A 1 30.74 -17.22 39.46
CA MET A 1 31.07 -17.14 38.02
C MET A 1 29.78 -16.93 37.27
N ILE A 2 29.51 -15.68 36.87
CA ILE A 2 28.33 -15.34 36.07
C ILE A 2 28.74 -15.58 34.62
N GLN A 3 28.22 -16.66 34.03
CA GLN A 3 28.43 -16.95 32.62
C GLN A 3 27.71 -15.87 31.82
N GLN A 4 28.47 -15.01 31.13
CA GLN A 4 27.91 -14.08 30.16
C GLN A 4 27.28 -14.88 29.02
N PRO A 5 26.06 -14.54 28.54
CA PRO A 5 25.51 -15.19 27.36
C PRO A 5 26.37 -14.82 26.16
N ALA A 6 26.84 -15.82 25.41
CA ALA A 6 27.53 -15.62 24.15
C ALA A 6 26.67 -14.71 23.25
N GLU A 7 27.23 -13.59 22.81
CA GLU A 7 26.63 -12.77 21.76
C GLU A 7 26.49 -13.66 20.52
N SER A 8 25.26 -14.05 20.17
CA SER A 8 25.05 -14.87 18.99
C SER A 8 25.21 -14.00 17.75
N ASP A 9 26.16 -14.33 16.88
CA ASP A 9 26.33 -13.78 15.52
C ASP A 9 25.16 -14.12 14.57
N ALA A 10 24.01 -14.52 15.11
CA ALA A 10 22.82 -14.86 14.35
C ALA A 10 22.06 -13.61 13.92
N VAL A 11 21.76 -13.53 12.62
CA VAL A 11 20.83 -12.54 12.07
C VAL A 11 19.40 -12.88 12.53
N GLY A 12 19.06 -14.17 12.65
CA GLY A 12 17.81 -14.61 13.24
C GLY A 12 17.57 -16.12 13.13
N TYR A 13 16.35 -16.52 13.47
CA TYR A 13 15.92 -17.92 13.54
C TYR A 13 14.63 -18.12 12.76
N VAL A 14 14.55 -19.21 12.00
CA VAL A 14 13.28 -19.78 11.55
C VAL A 14 12.74 -20.66 12.68
N SER A 15 11.50 -20.45 13.05
CA SER A 15 10.87 -21.11 14.21
C SER A 15 9.56 -21.80 13.83
N GLY A 16 9.31 -22.97 14.41
CA GLY A 16 8.10 -23.76 14.23
C GLY A 16 7.30 -23.86 15.53
N VAL A 17 5.99 -23.62 15.48
CA VAL A 17 5.09 -23.71 16.64
C VAL A 17 4.20 -24.94 16.52
N ARG A 18 4.14 -25.74 17.58
CA ARG A 18 3.34 -26.97 17.66
C ARG A 18 2.89 -27.24 19.10
N LEU A 19 2.05 -28.26 19.28
CA LEU A 19 1.80 -28.83 20.60
C LEU A 19 2.95 -29.75 20.99
N ALA A 20 3.34 -29.78 22.26
CA ALA A 20 4.37 -30.70 22.75
C ALA A 20 4.02 -32.17 22.45
N SER A 21 2.73 -32.50 22.47
CA SER A 21 2.17 -33.82 22.21
C SER A 21 2.14 -34.23 20.73
N SER A 22 2.47 -33.33 19.80
CA SER A 22 2.42 -33.58 18.37
C SER A 22 3.70 -33.14 17.68
N SER A 23 4.11 -33.84 16.62
CA SER A 23 5.19 -33.41 15.72
C SER A 23 4.69 -32.53 14.57
N GLU A 24 3.37 -32.31 14.46
CA GLU A 24 2.76 -31.47 13.43
C GLU A 24 2.98 -29.98 13.76
N TYR A 25 3.69 -29.26 12.91
CA TYR A 25 3.77 -27.81 13.04
C TYR A 25 2.46 -27.17 12.59
N ARG A 26 2.04 -26.14 13.32
CA ARG A 26 0.83 -25.35 13.04
C ARG A 26 1.16 -23.96 12.56
N TYR A 27 2.39 -23.49 12.76
CA TYR A 27 2.84 -22.21 12.27
C TYR A 27 4.36 -22.20 12.16
N ILE A 28 4.87 -21.60 11.09
CA ILE A 28 6.30 -21.35 10.91
C ILE A 28 6.48 -19.85 10.76
N GLY A 29 7.50 -19.29 11.40
CA GLY A 29 7.80 -17.88 11.27
C GLY A 29 9.24 -17.54 11.60
N LEU A 30 9.74 -16.46 10.99
CA LEU A 30 11.05 -15.91 11.32
C LEU A 30 11.05 -14.97 12.53
N THR A 31 12.18 -14.93 13.24
CA THR A 31 12.39 -14.08 14.40
C THR A 31 13.86 -13.69 14.59
N GLU A 32 14.12 -12.41 14.81
CA GLU A 32 15.47 -11.90 15.18
C GLU A 32 15.69 -11.93 16.71
N MET A 33 14.63 -12.20 17.49
CA MET A 33 14.71 -12.44 18.93
C MET A 33 14.69 -13.93 19.22
N THR A 34 15.10 -14.32 20.43
CA THR A 34 15.02 -15.70 20.90
C THR A 34 13.62 -16.28 20.74
N VAL A 35 13.53 -17.56 20.37
CA VAL A 35 12.23 -18.23 20.13
C VAL A 35 11.34 -18.21 21.38
N ARG A 36 11.91 -18.30 22.58
CA ARG A 36 11.15 -18.16 23.84
C ARG A 36 10.48 -16.80 23.95
N ARG A 37 11.21 -15.71 23.66
CA ARG A 37 10.64 -14.35 23.66
C ARG A 37 9.59 -14.20 22.57
N ARG A 38 9.80 -14.82 21.40
CA ARG A 38 8.86 -14.83 20.29
C ARG A 38 7.54 -15.53 20.64
N LEU A 39 7.59 -16.69 21.30
CA LEU A 39 6.39 -17.39 21.77
C LEU A 39 5.61 -16.56 22.79
N MET A 40 6.29 -15.93 23.75
CA MET A 40 5.63 -15.03 24.71
C MET A 40 4.92 -13.87 24.01
N ARG A 41 5.54 -13.28 22.98
CA ARG A 41 4.90 -12.25 22.17
C ARG A 41 3.68 -12.79 21.40
N HIS A 42 3.79 -13.97 20.80
CA HIS A 42 2.64 -14.60 20.14
C HIS A 42 1.48 -14.86 21.10
N LYS A 43 1.74 -15.38 22.31
CA LYS A 43 0.73 -15.54 23.36
C LYS A 43 0.10 -14.19 23.77
N GLY A 44 0.92 -13.14 23.88
CA GLY A 44 0.45 -11.77 24.17
C GLY A 44 -0.45 -11.21 23.05
N GLU A 45 -0.04 -11.31 21.79
CA GLU A 45 -0.83 -10.84 20.63
C GLU A 45 -2.13 -11.63 20.47
N ALA A 46 -2.09 -12.94 20.74
CA ALA A 46 -3.25 -13.80 20.74
C ALA A 46 -4.27 -13.33 21.80
N ARG A 47 -3.84 -13.09 23.05
CA ARG A 47 -4.67 -12.57 24.16
C ARG A 47 -5.20 -11.16 23.88
N ALA A 48 -4.43 -10.31 23.22
CA ALA A 48 -4.86 -8.97 22.79
C ALA A 48 -5.95 -9.01 21.69
N GLY A 49 -6.32 -10.19 21.20
CA GLY A 49 -7.43 -10.37 20.27
C GLY A 49 -7.05 -10.20 18.79
N ARG A 50 -5.76 -10.26 18.44
CA ARG A 50 -5.33 -10.24 17.03
C ARG A 50 -5.99 -11.41 16.28
N LYS A 51 -6.62 -11.10 15.14
CA LYS A 51 -7.43 -12.04 14.35
C LYS A 51 -6.63 -12.63 13.21
N THR A 52 -6.12 -13.85 13.39
CA THR A 52 -5.51 -14.69 12.34
C THR A 52 -5.80 -16.15 12.67
N PRO A 53 -5.83 -17.08 11.69
CA PRO A 53 -6.03 -18.50 11.97
C PRO A 53 -5.05 -19.05 13.01
N PHE A 54 -3.78 -18.66 12.92
CA PHE A 54 -2.76 -19.02 13.91
C PHE A 54 -3.08 -18.51 15.31
N TYR A 55 -3.50 -17.25 15.48
CA TYR A 55 -3.84 -16.73 16.81
C TYR A 55 -5.18 -17.23 17.35
N ASP A 56 -6.12 -17.56 16.46
CA ASP A 56 -7.37 -18.22 16.84
C ASP A 56 -7.09 -19.62 17.38
N TRP A 57 -6.20 -20.38 16.73
CA TRP A 57 -5.71 -21.66 17.22
C TRP A 57 -4.92 -21.52 18.53
N LEU A 58 -3.93 -20.62 18.57
CA LEU A 58 -3.08 -20.41 19.75
C LEU A 58 -3.88 -19.99 20.99
N ARG A 59 -4.99 -19.25 20.84
CA ARG A 59 -5.88 -18.93 21.96
C ARG A 59 -6.63 -20.15 22.49
N ARG A 60 -7.04 -21.09 21.63
CA ARG A 60 -7.71 -22.32 22.06
C ARG A 60 -6.74 -23.24 22.80
N GLU A 61 -5.49 -23.26 22.36
CA GLU A 61 -4.42 -24.09 22.92
C GLU A 61 -3.55 -23.32 23.95
N ILE A 62 -3.98 -22.16 24.44
CA ILE A 62 -3.11 -21.26 25.22
C ILE A 62 -2.64 -21.88 26.54
N ASP A 63 -3.50 -22.72 27.12
CA ASP A 63 -3.30 -23.48 28.36
C ASP A 63 -2.75 -24.90 28.10
N ALA A 64 -2.63 -25.30 26.83
CA ALA A 64 -1.92 -26.50 26.43
C ALA A 64 -0.40 -26.24 26.36
N ASP A 65 0.39 -27.32 26.38
CA ASP A 65 1.84 -27.27 26.24
C ASP A 65 2.25 -26.92 24.80
N VAL A 66 2.03 -25.67 24.39
CA VAL A 66 2.50 -25.13 23.11
C VAL A 66 4.00 -24.87 23.21
N VAL A 67 4.75 -25.46 22.29
CA VAL A 67 6.20 -25.32 22.17
C VAL A 67 6.56 -24.58 20.88
N ILE A 68 7.74 -23.96 20.91
CA ILE A 68 8.36 -23.34 19.74
C ILE A 68 9.75 -23.94 19.57
N ASP A 69 9.99 -24.53 18.41
CA ASP A 69 11.27 -25.13 18.06
C ASP A 69 12.07 -24.17 17.16
N VAL A 70 13.40 -24.17 17.31
CA VAL A 70 14.31 -23.57 16.33
C VAL A 70 14.45 -24.58 15.19
N LEU A 71 14.00 -24.21 13.99
CA LEU A 71 14.14 -25.05 12.81
C LEU A 71 15.47 -24.80 12.11
N GLU A 72 15.87 -23.53 12.00
CA GLU A 72 17.13 -23.12 11.37
C GLU A 72 17.62 -21.81 11.96
N GLU A 73 18.93 -21.70 12.18
CA GLU A 73 19.61 -20.47 12.59
C GLU A 73 20.34 -19.87 11.39
N ILE A 74 20.06 -18.60 11.09
CA ILE A 74 20.62 -17.88 9.94
C ILE A 74 21.57 -16.80 10.45
N ARG A 75 22.81 -16.83 9.96
CA ARG A 75 23.90 -15.89 10.34
C ARG A 75 24.33 -14.96 9.19
N THR A 76 23.79 -15.14 7.99
CA THR A 76 24.24 -14.46 6.78
C THR A 76 23.51 -13.12 6.56
N SER A 77 22.23 -13.15 6.22
CA SER A 77 21.45 -11.95 5.92
C SER A 77 19.97 -12.11 6.26
N ARG A 78 19.26 -10.97 6.26
CA ARG A 78 17.80 -10.94 6.48
C ARG A 78 17.03 -11.52 5.29
N ASP A 79 17.56 -11.38 4.08
CA ASP A 79 16.94 -11.95 2.88
C ASP A 79 17.05 -13.49 2.92
N ASP A 80 18.21 -14.02 3.31
CA ASP A 80 18.39 -15.47 3.52
C ASP A 80 17.45 -16.03 4.60
N LEU A 81 17.17 -15.24 5.65
CA LEU A 81 16.19 -15.60 6.67
C LEU A 81 14.76 -15.65 6.11
N GLY A 82 14.44 -14.76 5.17
CA GLY A 82 13.18 -14.79 4.42
C GLY A 82 13.08 -16.02 3.53
N ASP A 83 14.12 -16.33 2.78
CA ASP A 83 14.17 -17.50 1.88
C ASP A 83 14.10 -18.81 2.66
N ALA A 84 14.77 -18.89 3.82
CA ALA A 84 14.68 -20.03 4.71
C ALA A 84 13.25 -20.24 5.24
N GLU A 85 12.55 -19.16 5.64
CA GLU A 85 11.14 -19.25 6.06
C GLU A 85 10.26 -19.82 4.93
N VAL A 86 10.46 -19.39 3.69
CA VAL A 86 9.73 -19.90 2.52
C VAL A 86 9.98 -21.39 2.32
N ARG A 87 11.25 -21.83 2.35
CA ARG A 87 11.62 -23.24 2.21
C ARG A 87 10.96 -24.11 3.27
N TRP A 88 11.02 -23.71 4.54
CA TRP A 88 10.43 -24.48 5.64
C TRP A 88 8.91 -24.57 5.55
N ILE A 89 8.23 -23.48 5.16
CA ILE A 89 6.77 -23.51 4.96
C ILE A 89 6.40 -24.49 3.83
N ALA A 90 7.12 -24.44 2.71
CA ALA A 90 6.88 -25.34 1.58
C ALA A 90 7.13 -26.81 1.95
N GLU A 91 8.27 -27.10 2.59
CA GLU A 91 8.65 -28.45 3.01
C GLU A 91 7.63 -29.05 3.98
N ARG A 92 7.24 -28.30 5.02
CA ARG A 92 6.30 -28.80 6.03
C ARG A 92 4.89 -29.00 5.48
N ARG A 93 4.43 -28.15 4.55
CA ARG A 93 3.18 -28.40 3.83
C ARG A 93 3.25 -29.65 2.96
N ALA A 94 4.36 -29.87 2.25
CA ALA A 94 4.57 -31.08 1.46
C ALA A 94 4.62 -32.34 2.34
N ALA A 95 5.15 -32.23 3.56
CA ALA A 95 5.12 -33.28 4.58
C ALA A 95 3.73 -33.51 5.20
N GLY A 96 2.74 -32.68 4.87
CA GLY A 96 1.35 -32.83 5.32
C GLY A 96 0.95 -32.00 6.55
N ASP A 97 1.82 -31.13 7.06
CA ASP A 97 1.48 -30.25 8.17
C ASP A 97 0.38 -29.24 7.78
N ARG A 98 -0.64 -29.10 8.63
CA ARG A 98 -1.72 -28.12 8.43
C ARG A 98 -1.31 -26.75 8.97
N LEU A 99 -0.34 -26.14 8.30
CA LEU A 99 0.16 -24.81 8.64
C LEU A 99 -0.94 -23.74 8.55
N LEU A 100 -1.00 -22.88 9.57
CA LEU A 100 -1.92 -21.75 9.70
C LEU A 100 -1.31 -20.43 9.22
N ASN A 101 -0.19 -20.51 8.49
CA ASN A 101 0.47 -19.40 7.83
C ASN A 101 -0.46 -18.74 6.80
N LEU A 102 -0.53 -17.40 6.80
CA LEU A 102 -1.33 -16.64 5.85
C LEU A 102 -0.63 -16.42 4.49
N THR A 103 0.70 -16.49 4.48
CA THR A 103 1.55 -16.37 3.30
C THR A 103 2.53 -17.51 3.26
N ASP A 104 3.23 -17.61 2.13
CA ASP A 104 4.29 -18.61 1.94
C ASP A 104 5.64 -18.17 2.54
N GLY A 105 5.69 -17.04 3.26
CA GLY A 105 6.88 -16.52 3.93
C GLY A 105 7.50 -15.31 3.24
N GLY A 106 8.78 -15.03 3.54
CA GLY A 106 9.63 -14.10 2.77
C GLY A 106 9.72 -12.67 3.30
N LEU A 107 9.59 -12.45 4.63
CA LEU A 107 9.71 -11.13 5.32
C LEU A 107 8.43 -10.29 5.48
N GLY A 108 7.25 -10.91 5.41
CA GLY A 108 6.00 -10.30 5.88
C GLY A 108 4.77 -10.67 5.08
N PRO A 109 3.60 -10.06 5.36
CA PRO A 109 2.36 -10.34 4.64
C PRO A 109 2.33 -9.73 3.23
N GLN A 110 3.48 -9.42 2.64
CA GLN A 110 3.56 -8.98 1.25
C GLN A 110 3.16 -10.17 0.38
N GLY A 111 2.21 -9.97 -0.54
CA GLY A 111 1.73 -11.04 -1.41
C GLY A 111 0.47 -11.78 -0.93
N VAL A 112 -0.16 -11.43 0.19
CA VAL A 112 -1.51 -11.97 0.50
C VAL A 112 -2.49 -11.51 -0.57
N VAL A 113 -2.83 -12.41 -1.49
CA VAL A 113 -3.88 -12.17 -2.49
C VAL A 113 -5.23 -12.32 -1.79
N TRP A 114 -5.95 -11.22 -1.63
CA TRP A 114 -7.28 -11.26 -1.03
C TRP A 114 -8.25 -12.04 -1.92
N THR A 115 -9.17 -12.81 -1.32
CA THR A 115 -10.27 -13.42 -2.07
C THR A 115 -11.25 -12.36 -2.57
N ALA A 116 -12.14 -12.72 -3.50
CA ALA A 116 -13.19 -11.82 -3.97
C ALA A 116 -14.06 -11.31 -2.80
N GLU A 117 -14.41 -12.21 -1.88
CA GLU A 117 -15.22 -11.96 -0.69
C GLU A 117 -14.49 -11.04 0.30
N GLN A 118 -13.19 -11.24 0.50
CA GLN A 118 -12.38 -10.37 1.37
C GLN A 118 -12.27 -8.95 0.79
N ARG A 119 -12.08 -8.82 -0.52
CA ARG A 119 -12.09 -7.51 -1.22
C ARG A 119 -13.46 -6.85 -1.12
N GLU A 120 -14.54 -7.61 -1.31
CA GLU A 120 -15.92 -7.15 -1.19
C GLU A 120 -16.21 -6.62 0.22
N ALA A 121 -15.91 -7.42 1.25
CA ALA A 121 -16.13 -7.05 2.64
C ALA A 121 -15.32 -5.80 3.04
N ALA A 122 -14.09 -5.67 2.55
CA ALA A 122 -13.31 -4.46 2.75
C ALA A 122 -13.88 -3.24 2.02
N ARG A 123 -14.36 -3.43 0.77
CA ARG A 123 -15.04 -2.36 0.03
C ARG A 123 -16.26 -1.89 0.80
N LEU A 124 -17.13 -2.79 1.26
CA LEU A 124 -18.32 -2.46 2.05
C LEU A 124 -17.96 -1.68 3.32
N ARG A 125 -16.96 -2.13 4.10
CA ARG A 125 -16.46 -1.41 5.28
C ARG A 125 -15.89 -0.01 4.98
N SER A 126 -15.32 0.17 3.79
CA SER A 126 -14.77 1.47 3.35
C SER A 126 -15.79 2.38 2.68
N THR A 127 -16.86 1.83 2.11
CA THR A 127 -17.88 2.58 1.38
C THR A 127 -18.63 3.45 2.38
N GLY A 128 -18.71 4.76 2.10
CA GLY A 128 -19.34 5.72 3.01
C GLY A 128 -18.42 6.30 4.09
N ARG A 129 -17.18 5.78 4.28
CA ARG A 129 -16.18 6.50 5.08
C ARG A 129 -15.81 7.79 4.35
N ARG A 130 -16.23 8.94 4.89
CA ARG A 130 -15.75 10.24 4.42
C ARG A 130 -14.28 10.35 4.76
N GLY A 131 -13.42 10.39 3.74
CA GLY A 131 -12.04 10.81 3.92
C GLY A 131 -12.05 12.23 4.47
N VAL A 132 -11.63 12.40 5.72
CA VAL A 132 -11.59 13.73 6.33
C VAL A 132 -10.38 14.44 5.74
N SER A 133 -10.60 15.35 4.81
CA SER A 133 -9.53 16.20 4.31
C SER A 133 -9.09 17.13 5.45
N ARG A 134 -7.92 16.83 6.03
CA ARG A 134 -7.27 17.61 7.08
C ARG A 134 -6.19 18.47 6.44
N PHE A 135 -6.22 19.78 6.68
CA PHE A 135 -5.29 20.75 6.10
C PHE A 135 -4.58 21.52 7.23
N GLY A 136 -3.40 22.06 6.93
CA GLY A 136 -2.61 22.77 7.93
C GLY A 136 -2.32 21.89 9.14
N GLU A 137 -2.34 22.47 10.34
CA GLU A 137 -2.04 21.81 11.63
C GLU A 137 -2.89 20.56 11.93
N GLU A 138 -4.10 20.45 11.36
CA GLU A 138 -4.93 19.25 11.53
C GLU A 138 -4.38 18.03 10.78
N ASN A 139 -3.51 18.24 9.78
CA ASN A 139 -2.84 17.14 9.10
C ASN A 139 -1.78 16.55 10.06
N PRO A 140 -1.84 15.24 10.38
CA PRO A 140 -0.85 14.60 11.26
C PRO A 140 0.62 14.75 10.80
N PHE A 141 0.82 15.05 9.51
CA PHE A 141 2.12 15.27 8.90
C PHE A 141 2.48 16.76 8.72
N PHE A 142 1.67 17.70 9.22
CA PHE A 142 1.99 19.13 9.12
C PHE A 142 3.26 19.46 9.89
N GLY A 143 4.17 20.19 9.24
CA GLY A 143 5.49 20.54 9.80
C GLY A 143 6.43 19.34 9.97
N ARG A 144 6.08 18.14 9.48
CA ARG A 144 6.95 16.96 9.52
C ARG A 144 7.60 16.75 8.16
N GLU A 145 8.88 16.43 8.18
CA GLU A 145 9.63 16.05 6.99
C GLU A 145 10.14 14.60 7.11
N HIS A 146 10.21 13.92 5.97
CA HIS A 146 10.84 12.60 5.91
C HIS A 146 12.36 12.76 5.82
N SER A 147 13.11 11.86 6.48
CA SER A 147 14.57 11.90 6.43
C SER A 147 15.09 11.73 4.99
N PRO A 148 16.28 12.28 4.68
CA PRO A 148 16.91 12.11 3.38
C PRO A 148 17.04 10.64 2.96
N GLU A 149 17.42 9.76 3.89
CA GLU A 149 17.62 8.33 3.66
C GLU A 149 16.30 7.63 3.30
N GLN A 150 15.23 7.97 4.01
CA GLN A 150 13.92 7.40 3.74
C GLN A 150 13.37 7.85 2.38
N ARG A 151 13.61 9.12 2.00
CA ARG A 151 13.28 9.64 0.67
C ARG A 151 14.08 8.95 -0.43
N ALA A 152 15.38 8.72 -0.22
CA ALA A 152 16.23 8.01 -1.16
C ALA A 152 15.76 6.56 -1.37
N ARG A 153 15.48 5.82 -0.29
CA ARG A 153 14.96 4.45 -0.35
C ARG A 153 13.66 4.35 -1.15
N TRP A 154 12.71 5.26 -0.93
CA TRP A 154 11.47 5.27 -1.70
C TRP A 154 11.67 5.65 -3.17
N SER A 155 12.59 6.57 -3.44
CA SER A 155 12.96 6.93 -4.82
C SER A 155 13.49 5.72 -5.58
N GLU A 156 14.41 4.97 -4.96
CA GLU A 156 14.96 3.75 -5.52
C GLU A 156 13.90 2.66 -5.71
N GLN A 157 13.11 2.37 -4.68
CA GLN A 157 12.06 1.37 -4.75
C GLN A 157 11.06 1.65 -5.89
N ARG A 158 10.70 2.91 -6.11
CA ARG A 158 9.71 3.32 -7.12
C ARG A 158 10.29 3.51 -8.51
N ARG A 159 11.63 3.54 -8.66
CA ARG A 159 12.29 3.74 -9.94
C ARG A 159 11.82 2.66 -10.93
N GLY A 160 11.33 3.08 -12.09
CA GLY A 160 10.82 2.15 -13.13
C GLY A 160 9.40 1.63 -12.90
N GLN A 161 8.79 1.80 -11.73
CA GLN A 161 7.38 1.46 -11.53
C GLN A 161 6.50 2.46 -12.29
N ASN A 162 5.60 1.96 -13.14
CA ASN A 162 4.75 2.78 -14.02
C ASN A 162 5.54 3.68 -14.99
N ALA A 163 6.63 3.16 -15.57
CA ALA A 163 7.36 3.78 -16.67
C ALA A 163 7.02 3.10 -18.00
N GLY A 164 7.19 3.83 -19.11
CA GLY A 164 6.90 3.29 -20.45
C GLY A 164 5.47 2.76 -20.57
N SER A 165 5.29 1.67 -21.33
CA SER A 165 4.01 1.01 -21.57
C SER A 165 3.33 0.46 -20.31
N ALA A 166 4.07 0.28 -19.21
CA ALA A 166 3.49 -0.09 -17.92
C ALA A 166 2.77 1.07 -17.22
N ASN A 167 2.92 2.31 -17.67
CA ASN A 167 2.14 3.44 -17.17
C ASN A 167 0.72 3.39 -17.76
N PRO A 168 -0.36 3.39 -16.96
CA PRO A 168 -1.73 3.43 -17.48
C PRO A 168 -2.09 4.69 -18.30
N ASN A 169 -1.24 5.72 -18.24
CA ASN A 169 -1.32 6.93 -19.05
C ASN A 169 -0.33 6.96 -20.23
N PHE A 170 0.43 5.88 -20.45
CA PHE A 170 1.28 5.74 -21.64
C PHE A 170 0.42 5.73 -22.90
N GLY A 171 0.83 6.48 -23.93
CA GLY A 171 0.07 6.62 -25.19
C GLY A 171 -1.21 7.48 -25.09
N ARG A 172 -1.76 7.73 -23.89
CA ARG A 172 -2.84 8.74 -23.70
C ARG A 172 -2.35 10.17 -23.97
N PHE A 173 -1.04 10.36 -23.96
CA PHE A 173 -0.33 11.48 -24.56
C PHE A 173 0.63 10.87 -25.60
N GLY A 174 0.58 11.31 -26.85
CA GLY A 174 1.22 10.63 -28.00
C GLY A 174 0.47 10.94 -29.30
N GLU A 175 0.95 10.47 -30.45
CA GLU A 175 0.44 10.79 -31.80
C GLU A 175 -1.08 10.67 -31.95
N ASP A 176 -1.68 9.72 -31.23
CA ASP A 176 -3.12 9.45 -31.25
C ASP A 176 -3.96 10.45 -30.43
N HIS A 177 -3.35 11.33 -29.64
CA HIS A 177 -4.07 12.33 -28.84
C HIS A 177 -4.44 13.55 -29.70
N PRO A 178 -5.68 14.08 -29.67
CA PRO A 178 -6.12 15.21 -30.52
C PRO A 178 -5.30 16.51 -30.39
N ALA A 179 -4.59 16.68 -29.28
CA ALA A 179 -3.67 17.80 -29.04
C ALA A 179 -2.19 17.45 -29.26
N TYR A 180 -1.87 16.26 -29.79
CA TYR A 180 -0.50 15.89 -30.12
C TYR A 180 0.05 16.79 -31.22
N GLY A 181 1.34 17.13 -31.13
CA GLY A 181 1.99 18.10 -32.03
C GLY A 181 1.56 19.56 -31.81
N ARG A 182 0.52 19.84 -31.00
CA ARG A 182 0.17 21.20 -30.60
C ARG A 182 0.99 21.60 -29.38
N PHE A 183 2.13 22.25 -29.61
CA PHE A 183 2.90 22.92 -28.57
C PHE A 183 2.77 24.44 -28.71
N MET A 184 2.81 25.14 -27.59
CA MET A 184 3.04 26.58 -27.61
C MET A 184 4.44 26.83 -28.15
N THR A 185 4.57 27.77 -29.09
CA THR A 185 5.89 28.27 -29.51
C THR A 185 6.58 28.96 -28.34
N ASP A 186 7.90 29.13 -28.42
CA ASP A 186 8.64 29.81 -27.36
C ASP A 186 8.22 31.26 -27.20
N ASP A 187 7.80 31.92 -28.29
CA ASP A 187 7.23 33.26 -28.25
C ASP A 187 5.85 33.28 -27.58
N GLN A 188 4.98 32.31 -27.86
CA GLN A 188 3.69 32.19 -27.16
C GLN A 188 3.88 31.91 -25.67
N ARG A 189 4.86 31.08 -25.30
CA ARG A 189 5.26 30.86 -23.90
C ARG A 189 5.77 32.13 -23.25
N ARG A 190 6.62 32.90 -23.95
CA ARG A 190 7.14 34.18 -23.45
C ARG A 190 6.03 35.21 -23.26
N GLN A 191 5.14 35.38 -24.24
CA GLN A 191 4.01 36.29 -24.16
C GLN A 191 3.07 35.93 -23.00
N LEU A 192 2.74 34.64 -22.84
CA LEU A 192 1.91 34.17 -21.73
C LEU A 192 2.59 34.38 -20.37
N SER A 193 3.91 34.19 -20.30
CA SER A 193 4.71 34.42 -19.10
C SER A 193 4.71 35.90 -18.72
N GLN A 194 4.99 36.78 -19.68
CA GLN A 194 4.97 38.24 -19.50
C GLN A 194 3.59 38.72 -19.04
N ALA A 195 2.51 38.25 -19.67
CA ALA A 195 1.13 38.60 -19.30
C ALA A 195 0.72 38.12 -17.90
N ARG A 196 1.50 37.24 -17.26
CA ARG A 196 1.22 36.70 -15.91
C ARG A 196 2.24 37.14 -14.86
N MET A 197 3.17 38.02 -15.21
CA MET A 197 4.27 38.46 -14.36
C MET A 197 4.08 39.90 -13.92
N GLY A 198 4.51 40.21 -12.69
CA GLY A 198 4.47 41.57 -12.16
C GLY A 198 3.06 42.17 -12.25
N GLU A 199 2.99 43.48 -12.49
CA GLU A 199 1.75 44.26 -12.59
C GLU A 199 0.77 43.82 -13.69
N LEU A 200 1.25 43.07 -14.70
CA LEU A 200 0.39 42.52 -15.75
C LEU A 200 -0.46 41.36 -15.24
N ASN A 201 -0.06 40.70 -14.16
CA ASN A 201 -0.88 39.68 -13.54
C ASN A 201 -2.16 40.33 -12.95
N PRO A 202 -3.38 39.90 -13.32
CA PRO A 202 -4.61 40.45 -12.76
C PRO A 202 -4.74 40.36 -11.24
N ASN A 203 -3.93 39.49 -10.61
CA ASN A 203 -3.83 39.30 -9.17
C ASN A 203 -2.57 39.91 -8.55
N PHE A 204 -1.78 40.71 -9.29
CA PHE A 204 -0.62 41.39 -8.73
C PHE A 204 -1.04 42.35 -7.60
N GLY A 205 -0.30 42.31 -6.49
CA GLY A 205 -0.62 43.07 -5.28
C GLY A 205 -1.89 42.60 -4.53
N LYS A 206 -2.70 41.70 -5.11
CA LYS A 206 -3.92 41.19 -4.49
C LYS A 206 -3.59 39.96 -3.64
N SER A 207 -3.73 40.12 -2.34
CA SER A 207 -3.66 39.01 -1.38
C SER A 207 -5.07 38.72 -0.87
N ALA A 208 -5.47 37.45 -0.84
CA ALA A 208 -6.68 37.08 -0.13
C ALA A 208 -6.54 37.47 1.35
N SER A 209 -7.54 38.15 1.92
CA SER A 209 -7.56 38.49 3.35
C SER A 209 -7.46 37.23 4.21
N ALA A 210 -7.00 37.37 5.45
CA ALA A 210 -6.95 36.25 6.39
C ALA A 210 -8.34 35.60 6.55
N GLU A 211 -9.40 36.42 6.59
CA GLU A 211 -10.79 35.97 6.64
C GLU A 211 -11.21 35.18 5.39
N THR A 212 -10.88 35.67 4.19
CA THR A 212 -11.21 34.97 2.93
C THR A 212 -10.46 33.64 2.84
N ARG A 213 -9.19 33.60 3.28
CA ARG A 213 -8.42 32.35 3.39
C ARG A 213 -9.06 31.38 4.38
N ALA A 214 -9.52 31.86 5.52
CA ALA A 214 -10.21 31.04 6.52
C ALA A 214 -11.53 30.47 5.97
N LYS A 215 -12.35 31.28 5.28
CA LYS A 215 -13.60 30.84 4.63
C LYS A 215 -13.35 29.78 3.56
N MET A 216 -12.35 29.97 2.70
CA MET A 216 -11.96 28.97 1.70
C MET A 216 -11.47 27.66 2.34
N SER A 217 -10.69 27.76 3.42
CA SER A 217 -10.22 26.60 4.18
C SER A 217 -11.38 25.83 4.82
N ALA A 218 -12.29 26.53 5.51
CA ALA A 218 -13.48 25.95 6.12
C ALA A 218 -14.40 25.27 5.10
N ALA A 219 -14.62 25.89 3.94
CA ALA A 219 -15.43 25.33 2.87
C ALA A 219 -14.83 24.05 2.25
N ARG A 220 -13.49 23.93 2.25
CA ARG A 220 -12.76 22.76 1.72
C ARG A 220 -12.58 21.65 2.76
N LYS A 221 -12.56 21.98 4.05
CA LYS A 221 -12.39 21.02 5.15
C LYS A 221 -13.46 19.92 5.08
N GLY A 222 -13.04 18.66 5.18
CA GLY A 222 -13.94 17.50 5.18
C GLY A 222 -14.62 17.15 3.85
N ARG A 223 -14.38 17.90 2.75
CA ARG A 223 -14.92 17.57 1.41
C ARG A 223 -13.88 16.79 0.57
N PRO A 224 -14.26 15.67 -0.08
CA PRO A 224 -13.39 15.01 -1.04
C PRO A 224 -13.24 15.88 -2.30
N MET A 225 -12.00 16.23 -2.66
CA MET A 225 -11.68 17.09 -3.80
C MET A 225 -11.00 16.29 -4.93
N PRO A 226 -11.74 15.58 -5.80
CA PRO A 226 -11.16 15.12 -7.06
C PRO A 226 -10.82 16.34 -7.93
N SER A 227 -9.69 16.30 -8.64
CA SER A 227 -9.24 17.44 -9.48
C SER A 227 -10.24 17.84 -10.57
N SER A 228 -11.15 16.94 -10.97
CA SER A 228 -12.36 17.24 -11.73
C SER A 228 -13.38 16.09 -11.64
N LYS A 229 -14.64 16.34 -12.03
CA LYS A 229 -15.64 15.26 -12.23
C LYS A 229 -15.16 14.22 -13.26
N ARG A 230 -14.41 14.66 -14.29
CA ARG A 230 -13.78 13.78 -15.28
C ARG A 230 -12.62 12.96 -14.70
N SER A 231 -11.83 13.53 -13.79
CA SER A 231 -10.77 12.78 -13.08
C SER A 231 -11.35 11.69 -12.18
N ALA A 232 -12.50 11.93 -11.56
CA ALA A 232 -13.22 10.90 -10.81
C ALA A 232 -13.72 9.79 -11.75
N HIS A 233 -14.33 10.16 -12.89
CA HIS A 233 -14.74 9.21 -13.93
C HIS A 233 -13.58 8.33 -14.39
N THR A 234 -12.48 8.93 -14.85
CA THR A 234 -11.31 8.18 -15.33
C THR A 234 -10.78 7.21 -14.28
N ARG A 235 -10.71 7.63 -13.00
CA ARG A 235 -10.18 6.78 -11.93
C ARG A 235 -11.07 5.58 -11.59
N TYR A 236 -12.39 5.78 -11.57
CA TYR A 236 -13.34 4.77 -11.08
C TYR A 236 -14.03 3.95 -12.18
N HIS A 237 -14.07 4.47 -13.41
CA HIS A 237 -14.66 3.82 -14.57
C HIS A 237 -13.58 3.37 -15.55
N THR A 238 -12.99 4.30 -16.30
CA THR A 238 -12.05 4.01 -17.40
C THR A 238 -10.86 3.15 -16.94
N ASN A 239 -10.17 3.53 -15.86
CA ASN A 239 -8.98 2.82 -15.39
C ASN A 239 -9.30 1.45 -14.77
N GLN A 240 -10.56 1.18 -14.42
CA GLN A 240 -10.99 -0.08 -13.83
C GLN A 240 -11.80 -0.95 -14.81
N GLY A 241 -11.95 -0.52 -16.07
CA GLY A 241 -12.78 -1.21 -17.05
C GLY A 241 -14.26 -1.28 -16.67
N ARG A 242 -14.75 -0.36 -15.84
CA ARG A 242 -16.13 -0.34 -15.35
C ARG A 242 -16.94 0.71 -16.09
N THR A 243 -18.15 0.38 -16.51
CA THR A 243 -19.10 1.34 -17.06
C THR A 243 -20.28 1.52 -16.12
N SER A 244 -20.98 2.65 -16.22
CA SER A 244 -22.21 2.88 -15.48
C SER A 244 -23.20 3.62 -16.38
N PRO A 245 -24.44 3.11 -16.54
CA PRO A 245 -25.47 3.76 -17.34
C PRO A 245 -25.95 5.07 -16.72
N THR A 246 -25.58 5.39 -15.48
CA THR A 246 -25.92 6.66 -14.81
C THR A 246 -24.78 7.68 -14.82
N CYS A 247 -23.59 7.30 -15.30
CA CYS A 247 -22.46 8.22 -15.43
C CYS A 247 -22.49 8.89 -16.81
N MET A 248 -22.73 10.20 -16.83
CA MET A 248 -22.73 11.02 -18.06
C MET A 248 -21.47 10.83 -18.92
N TYR A 249 -20.30 10.64 -18.31
CA TYR A 249 -19.05 10.45 -19.05
C TYR A 249 -18.92 9.03 -19.64
N CYS A 250 -19.45 8.00 -18.97
CA CYS A 250 -19.52 6.65 -19.55
C CYS A 250 -20.44 6.64 -20.78
N GLN A 251 -21.55 7.37 -20.73
CA GLN A 251 -22.47 7.51 -21.86
C GLN A 251 -21.80 8.24 -23.03
N GLN A 252 -21.11 9.37 -22.75
CA GLN A 252 -20.36 10.12 -23.77
C GLN A 252 -19.25 9.29 -24.42
N ASP A 253 -18.48 8.54 -23.61
CA ASP A 253 -17.40 7.68 -24.12
C ASP A 253 -17.98 6.56 -25.01
N ALA A 254 -19.14 5.99 -24.67
CA ALA A 254 -19.82 4.99 -25.48
C ALA A 254 -20.35 5.56 -26.80
N MET A 255 -20.94 6.75 -26.80
CA MET A 255 -21.40 7.45 -28.00
C MET A 255 -20.23 7.77 -28.94
N ALA A 256 -19.11 8.25 -28.40
CA ALA A 256 -17.92 8.58 -29.19
C ALA A 256 -17.23 7.35 -29.81
N VAL A 257 -17.37 6.16 -29.20
CA VAL A 257 -16.90 4.90 -29.81
C VAL A 257 -17.81 4.53 -30.98
N ALA A 258 -19.14 4.58 -30.79
CA ALA A 258 -20.10 4.30 -31.86
C ALA A 258 -19.91 5.22 -33.07
N GLU A 259 -19.73 6.53 -32.86
CA GLU A 259 -19.46 7.51 -33.93
C GLU A 259 -18.14 7.25 -34.69
N ARG A 260 -17.15 6.61 -34.06
CA ARG A 260 -15.88 6.25 -34.72
C ARG A 260 -16.00 4.98 -35.55
N GLU A 261 -16.82 4.04 -35.10
CA GLU A 261 -17.08 2.78 -35.82
C GLU A 261 -18.01 2.99 -37.02
N GLU A 262 -18.84 4.04 -37.00
CA GLU A 262 -19.73 4.42 -38.11
C GLU A 262 -19.08 5.33 -39.17
N ARG A 263 -17.82 5.76 -38.98
CA ARG A 263 -17.08 6.49 -40.01
C ARG A 263 -16.43 5.50 -40.99
N PRO A 264 -16.79 5.53 -42.30
CA PRO A 264 -16.20 4.65 -43.30
C PRO A 264 -14.71 4.91 -43.53
#